data_AF-A0A7J9R879-F1
#
_entry.id   AF-A0A7J9R879-F1
#
_cell.length_a   1.000
_cell.length_b   1.000
_cell.length_c   1.000
_cell.angle_alpha   90.00
_cell.angle_beta   90.00
_cell.angle_gamma   90.00
#
_symmetry.space_group_name_H-M   'P 1'
#
loop_
_entity.id
_entity.type
_entity.pdbx_description
1 polymer ?
#
loop_
_entity_poly.entity_id
_entity_poly.type
_entity_poly.pdbx_seq_one_letter_code
_entity_poly.pdbx_strand_id
1 'polypeptide(L)'
;FTDVCHHSKEENSLFPALEQAGMPRNMGPIAMMLMDHERSREIAKYMEESAKEYMESGNSTDLVNHMQQYVEHITEHLWKENNRLFMMAEARLQYVSEKVDKELNDIEELKLKEVGKTREQYESLVEKLAEDVSKQEN
;
A
#
# COMPACT_ATOMS: atom_id res chain seq x y z
N PHE A 1 7.06 2.29 1.03
CA PHE A 1 5.90 2.99 1.61
C PHE A 1 4.67 2.11 1.64
N THR A 2 4.12 1.65 0.49
CA THR A 2 2.88 0.86 0.44
C THR A 2 2.85 -0.32 1.41
N ASP A 3 3.79 -1.26 1.31
CA ASP A 3 3.77 -2.42 2.21
C ASP A 3 4.20 -2.09 3.65
N VAL A 4 5.41 -1.53 3.78
CA VAL A 4 6.02 -1.25 5.09
C VAL A 4 5.21 -0.26 5.93
N CYS A 5 4.56 0.73 5.33
CA CYS A 5 3.82 1.77 6.07
C CYS A 5 2.31 1.61 5.92
N HIS A 6 1.76 1.64 4.70
CA HIS A 6 0.32 1.64 4.47
C HIS A 6 -0.33 0.32 4.91
N HIS A 7 0.09 -0.83 4.35
CA HIS A 7 -0.47 -2.12 4.78
C HIS A 7 -0.21 -2.39 6.27
N SER A 8 0.94 -1.97 6.81
CA SER A 8 1.22 -2.14 8.25
C SER A 8 0.26 -1.37 9.14
N LYS A 9 -0.18 -0.16 8.76
CA LYS A 9 -1.23 0.58 9.49
C LYS A 9 -2.53 -0.22 9.50
N GLU A 10 -2.89 -0.77 8.36
CA GLU A 10 -4.14 -1.50 8.24
C GLU A 10 -4.11 -2.84 8.98
N GLU A 11 -3.09 -3.65 8.74
CA GLU A 11 -2.96 -4.99 9.31
C GLU A 11 -2.75 -4.98 10.83
N ASN A 12 -2.11 -3.92 11.37
CA ASN A 12 -1.78 -3.83 12.81
C ASN A 12 -2.68 -2.89 13.61
N SER A 13 -3.53 -2.07 12.98
CA SER A 13 -4.50 -1.20 13.69
C SER A 13 -5.90 -1.30 13.11
N LEU A 14 -6.10 -0.93 11.83
CA LEU A 14 -7.46 -0.82 11.26
C LEU A 14 -8.21 -2.17 11.27
N PHE A 15 -7.58 -3.24 10.77
CA PHE A 15 -8.22 -4.56 10.70
C PHE A 15 -8.48 -5.13 12.11
N PRO A 16 -7.52 -5.10 13.07
CA PRO A 16 -7.80 -5.45 14.45
C PRO A 16 -8.95 -4.65 15.10
N ALA A 17 -9.06 -3.35 14.82
CA ALA A 17 -10.15 -2.53 15.32
C ALA A 17 -11.50 -2.93 14.72
N LEU A 18 -11.55 -3.17 13.41
CA LEU A 18 -12.72 -3.68 12.70
C LEU A 18 -13.16 -5.06 13.22
N GLU A 19 -12.20 -5.92 13.53
CA GLU A 19 -12.44 -7.25 14.13
C GLU A 19 -13.08 -7.15 15.50
N GLN A 20 -12.55 -6.27 16.36
CA GLN A 20 -13.14 -5.98 17.67
C GLN A 20 -14.54 -5.40 17.54
N ALA A 21 -14.82 -4.65 16.47
CA ALA A 21 -16.15 -4.14 16.11
C ALA A 21 -17.03 -5.17 15.39
N GLY A 22 -16.65 -6.46 15.40
CA GLY A 22 -17.45 -7.58 14.94
C GLY A 22 -17.37 -7.89 13.44
N MET A 23 -16.37 -7.35 12.72
CA MET A 23 -16.10 -7.76 11.34
C MET A 23 -15.22 -9.02 11.33
N PRO A 24 -15.59 -10.10 10.61
CA PRO A 24 -14.78 -11.31 10.61
C PRO A 24 -13.46 -11.10 9.85
N ARG A 25 -12.34 -11.56 10.43
CA ARG A 25 -11.00 -11.49 9.80
C ARG A 25 -10.88 -12.40 8.58
N ASN A 26 -11.38 -13.63 8.70
CA ASN A 26 -11.11 -14.73 7.76
C ASN A 26 -12.16 -14.85 6.64
N MET A 27 -13.06 -13.88 6.52
CA MET A 27 -14.04 -13.80 5.43
C MET A 27 -14.47 -12.35 5.20
N GLY A 28 -14.95 -12.03 4.01
CA GLY A 28 -15.40 -10.68 3.69
C GLY A 28 -14.25 -9.68 3.46
N PRO A 29 -14.45 -8.38 3.72
CA PRO A 29 -13.53 -7.33 3.30
C PRO A 29 -12.11 -7.46 3.85
N ILE A 30 -11.94 -7.78 5.15
CA ILE A 30 -10.61 -7.92 5.76
C ILE A 30 -9.82 -9.05 5.10
N ALA A 31 -10.43 -10.22 4.91
CA ALA A 31 -9.78 -11.34 4.23
C ALA A 31 -9.37 -10.99 2.80
N MET A 32 -10.22 -10.23 2.08
CA MET A 32 -9.91 -9.78 0.72
C MET A 32 -8.72 -8.80 0.69
N MET A 33 -8.65 -7.85 1.63
CA MET A 33 -7.52 -6.91 1.70
C MET A 33 -6.23 -7.63 2.07
N LEU A 34 -6.25 -8.57 3.00
CA LEU A 34 -5.08 -9.40 3.33
C LEU A 34 -4.57 -10.19 2.11
N MET A 35 -5.48 -10.75 1.30
CA MET A 35 -5.10 -11.42 0.04
C MET A 35 -4.50 -10.42 -0.97
N ASP A 36 -5.10 -9.24 -1.11
CA ASP A 36 -4.58 -8.20 -1.99
C ASP A 36 -3.20 -7.70 -1.52
N HIS A 37 -2.95 -7.60 -0.21
CA HIS A 37 -1.65 -7.21 0.33
C HIS A 37 -0.57 -8.23 0.02
N GLU A 38 -0.85 -9.54 0.19
CA GLU A 38 0.07 -10.59 -0.22
C GLU A 38 0.36 -10.52 -1.72
N ARG A 39 -0.68 -10.29 -2.55
CA ARG A 39 -0.49 -10.13 -3.99
C ARG A 39 0.37 -8.91 -4.33
N SER A 40 0.18 -7.78 -3.63
CA SER A 40 1.04 -6.60 -3.78
C SER A 40 2.51 -6.93 -3.45
N ARG A 41 2.76 -7.69 -2.38
CA ARG A 41 4.10 -8.14 -1.99
C ARG A 41 4.75 -9.05 -3.04
N GLU A 42 3.98 -9.98 -3.62
CA GLU A 42 4.45 -10.84 -4.71
C GLU A 42 4.83 -10.04 -5.96
N ILE A 43 3.97 -9.12 -6.42
CA ILE A 43 4.24 -8.30 -7.60
C ILE A 43 5.48 -7.43 -7.36
N ALA A 44 5.62 -6.83 -6.18
CA ALA A 44 6.80 -6.03 -5.83
C ALA A 44 8.10 -6.83 -5.91
N LYS A 45 8.09 -8.10 -5.49
CA LYS A 45 9.24 -9.00 -5.63
C LYS A 45 9.60 -9.23 -7.10
N TYR A 46 8.61 -9.52 -7.96
CA TYR A 46 8.86 -9.71 -9.40
C TYR A 46 9.35 -8.43 -10.08
N MET A 47 8.85 -7.26 -9.66
CA MET A 47 9.36 -5.97 -10.12
C MET A 47 10.84 -5.78 -9.73
N GLU A 48 11.23 -6.15 -8.51
CA GLU A 48 12.63 -6.06 -8.07
C GLU A 48 13.53 -6.99 -8.90
N GLU A 49 13.10 -8.23 -9.12
CA GLU A 49 13.85 -9.21 -9.92
C GLU A 49 14.00 -8.76 -11.38
N SER A 50 12.92 -8.34 -12.01
CA SER A 50 12.95 -7.84 -13.39
C SER A 50 13.68 -6.51 -13.54
N ALA A 51 13.74 -5.68 -12.49
CA ALA A 51 14.56 -4.48 -12.50
C ALA A 51 16.07 -4.80 -12.50
N LYS A 52 16.49 -5.83 -11.76
CA LYS A 52 17.89 -6.31 -11.78
C LYS A 52 18.26 -6.85 -13.16
N GLU A 53 17.41 -7.69 -13.74
CA GLU A 53 17.58 -8.22 -15.09
C GLU A 53 17.70 -7.09 -16.13
N TYR A 54 16.81 -6.10 -16.08
CA TYR A 54 16.88 -4.93 -16.96
C TYR A 54 18.21 -4.18 -16.86
N MET A 55 18.76 -4.01 -15.65
CA MET A 55 20.04 -3.34 -15.44
C MET A 55 21.23 -4.12 -16.02
N GLU A 56 21.11 -5.45 -16.13
CA GLU A 56 22.16 -6.33 -16.66
C GLU A 56 22.06 -6.50 -18.19
N SER A 57 20.86 -6.73 -18.71
CA SER A 57 20.64 -7.09 -20.12
C SER A 57 20.08 -5.96 -20.99
N GLY A 58 19.54 -4.90 -20.37
CA GLY A 58 18.81 -3.83 -21.07
C GLY A 58 17.42 -4.24 -21.58
N ASN A 59 16.99 -5.48 -21.35
CA ASN A 59 15.65 -5.93 -21.76
C ASN A 59 14.62 -5.50 -20.72
N SER A 60 13.73 -4.59 -21.11
CA SER A 60 12.71 -4.02 -20.22
C SER A 60 11.38 -4.78 -20.21
N THR A 61 11.23 -5.83 -21.02
CA THR A 61 9.93 -6.48 -21.28
C THR A 61 9.23 -6.93 -20.00
N ASP A 62 9.94 -7.69 -19.15
CA ASP A 62 9.37 -8.22 -17.91
C ASP A 62 9.15 -7.11 -16.88
N LEU A 63 10.05 -6.12 -16.81
CA LEU A 63 9.93 -4.99 -15.89
C LEU A 63 8.67 -4.18 -16.19
N VAL A 64 8.44 -3.86 -17.47
CA VAL A 64 7.24 -3.12 -17.90
C VAL A 64 5.98 -3.93 -17.61
N ASN A 65 5.98 -5.24 -17.88
CA ASN A 65 4.84 -6.11 -17.59
C ASN A 65 4.52 -6.17 -16.08
N HIS A 66 5.52 -6.33 -15.21
CA HIS A 66 5.30 -6.35 -13.76
C HIS A 66 4.87 -4.97 -13.22
N MET A 67 5.40 -3.87 -13.75
CA MET A 67 4.94 -2.52 -13.41
C MET A 67 3.47 -2.31 -13.79
N GLN A 68 3.04 -2.77 -14.97
CA GLN A 68 1.64 -2.69 -15.40
C GLN A 68 0.72 -3.50 -14.48
N GLN A 69 1.10 -4.73 -14.15
CA GLN A 69 0.37 -5.56 -13.18
C GLN A 69 0.26 -4.89 -11.82
N TYR A 70 1.32 -4.22 -11.35
CA TYR A 70 1.30 -3.49 -10.09
C TYR A 70 0.31 -2.31 -10.13
N VAL A 71 0.33 -1.52 -11.20
CA VAL A 71 -0.59 -0.40 -11.38
C VAL A 71 -2.04 -0.86 -11.40
N GLU A 72 -2.35 -1.91 -12.17
CA GLU A 72 -3.69 -2.50 -12.24
C GLU A 72 -4.14 -2.97 -10.86
N HIS A 73 -3.32 -3.80 -10.19
CA HIS A 73 -3.62 -4.36 -8.88
C HIS A 73 -3.85 -3.29 -7.81
N ILE A 74 -2.94 -2.32 -7.70
CA ILE A 74 -3.06 -1.24 -6.70
C ILE A 74 -4.27 -0.34 -7.00
N THR A 75 -4.59 -0.09 -8.27
CA THR A 75 -5.78 0.69 -8.64
C THR A 75 -7.06 0.00 -8.17
N GLU A 76 -7.17 -1.32 -8.38
CA GLU A 76 -8.31 -2.10 -7.91
C GLU A 76 -8.36 -2.20 -6.38
N HIS A 77 -7.21 -2.40 -5.74
CA HIS A 77 -7.08 -2.46 -4.28
C HIS A 77 -7.56 -1.16 -3.63
N LEU A 78 -7.06 -0.01 -4.08
CA LEU A 78 -7.49 1.32 -3.62
C LEU A 78 -8.99 1.54 -3.85
N TRP A 79 -9.55 1.03 -4.95
CA TRP A 79 -10.98 1.13 -5.19
C TRP A 79 -11.78 0.35 -4.14
N LYS A 80 -11.36 -0.87 -3.80
CA LYS A 80 -12.02 -1.71 -2.78
C LYS A 80 -11.92 -1.05 -1.40
N GLU A 81 -10.75 -0.51 -1.04
CA GLU A 81 -10.56 0.23 0.21
C GLU A 81 -11.55 1.40 0.31
N ASN A 82 -11.47 2.33 -0.65
CA ASN A 82 -12.23 3.58 -0.62
C ASN A 82 -13.75 3.36 -0.71
N ASN A 83 -14.20 2.41 -1.53
CA ASN A 83 -15.63 2.25 -1.83
C ASN A 83 -16.31 1.16 -0.99
N ARG A 84 -15.55 0.34 -0.25
CA ARG A 84 -16.09 -0.73 0.59
C ARG A 84 -15.55 -0.68 2.00
N LEU A 85 -14.25 -0.87 2.17
CA LEU A 85 -13.67 -1.07 3.50
C LEU A 85 -13.80 0.18 4.38
N PHE A 86 -13.39 1.35 3.87
CA PHE A 86 -13.38 2.59 4.64
C PHE A 86 -14.80 3.08 4.97
N MET A 87 -15.77 2.89 4.07
CA MET A 87 -17.18 3.15 4.35
C MET A 87 -17.70 2.30 5.53
N MET A 88 -17.28 1.04 5.62
CA MET A 88 -17.65 0.16 6.72
C MET A 88 -16.90 0.51 8.01
N ALA A 89 -15.64 0.96 7.89
CA ALA A 89 -14.84 1.42 9.02
C ALA A 89 -15.43 2.67 9.66
N GLU A 90 -15.81 3.67 8.87
CA GLU A 90 -16.46 4.88 9.36
C GLU A 90 -17.71 4.55 10.18
N ALA A 91 -18.58 3.68 9.66
CA ALA A 91 -19.82 3.28 10.34
C ALA A 91 -19.57 2.51 11.66
N ARG A 92 -18.53 1.66 11.71
CA ARG A 92 -18.27 0.75 12.84
C ARG A 92 -17.35 1.35 13.90
N LEU A 93 -16.44 2.23 13.53
CA LEU A 93 -15.38 2.74 14.39
C LEU A 93 -15.63 4.17 14.89
N GLN A 94 -16.79 4.76 14.59
CA GLN A 94 -17.14 6.15 14.96
C GLN A 94 -16.89 6.51 16.44
N TYR A 95 -17.01 5.55 17.37
CA TYR A 95 -16.82 5.79 18.81
C TYR A 95 -15.38 5.58 19.29
N VAL A 96 -14.48 5.11 18.41
CA VAL A 96 -13.07 4.82 18.72
C VAL A 96 -12.12 5.46 17.71
N SER A 97 -12.60 6.34 16.84
CA SER A 97 -11.83 6.94 15.74
C SER A 97 -10.56 7.62 16.23
N GLU A 98 -10.63 8.45 17.27
CA GLU A 98 -9.44 9.13 17.84
C GLU A 98 -8.34 8.15 18.27
N LYS A 99 -8.73 7.00 18.85
CA LYS A 99 -7.79 5.97 19.27
C LYS A 99 -7.17 5.29 18.04
N VAL A 100 -7.99 4.90 17.07
CA VAL A 100 -7.53 4.23 15.85
C VAL A 100 -6.60 5.15 15.05
N ASP A 101 -6.98 6.42 14.85
CA ASP A 101 -6.17 7.42 14.14
C ASP A 101 -4.81 7.62 14.80
N LYS A 102 -4.77 7.65 16.13
CA LYS A 102 -3.50 7.71 16.86
C LYS A 102 -2.65 6.46 16.61
N GLU A 103 -3.23 5.26 16.71
CA GLU A 103 -2.50 4.01 16.46
C GLU A 103 -1.98 3.93 15.02
N LEU A 104 -2.76 4.39 14.03
CA LEU A 104 -2.33 4.46 12.63
C LEU A 104 -1.12 5.38 12.46
N ASN A 105 -1.13 6.57 13.08
CA ASN A 105 0.00 7.50 13.02
C ASN A 105 1.24 6.92 13.73
N ASP A 106 1.07 6.36 14.93
CA ASP A 106 2.16 5.75 15.69
C ASP A 106 2.82 4.61 14.89
N ILE A 107 2.04 3.77 14.19
CA ILE A 107 2.57 2.70 13.33
C ILE A 107 3.36 3.29 12.15
N GLU A 108 2.85 4.32 11.48
CA GLU A 108 3.57 4.91 10.35
C GLU A 108 4.91 5.51 10.78
N GLU A 109 4.94 6.26 11.89
CA GLU A 109 6.17 6.82 12.45
C GLU A 109 7.19 5.72 12.80
N LEU A 110 6.74 4.65 13.45
CA LEU A 110 7.59 3.50 13.77
C LEU A 110 8.15 2.84 12.51
N LYS A 111 7.30 2.60 11.51
CA LYS A 111 7.70 1.93 10.25
C LYS A 111 8.64 2.78 9.41
N LEU A 112 8.42 4.08 9.34
CA LEU A 112 9.33 5.04 8.71
C LEU A 112 10.70 5.05 9.40
N LYS A 113 10.71 5.04 10.74
CA LYS A 113 11.95 4.97 11.53
C LYS A 113 12.72 3.66 11.30
N GLU A 114 12.04 2.52 11.19
CA GLU A 114 12.67 1.21 10.91
C GLU A 114 13.44 1.20 9.58
N VAL A 115 12.91 1.86 8.55
CA VAL A 115 13.57 1.96 7.23
C VAL A 115 14.48 3.18 7.08
N GLY A 116 14.60 4.02 8.11
CA GLY A 116 15.40 5.24 8.08
C GLY A 116 14.93 6.25 7.03
N LYS A 117 13.62 6.33 6.78
CA LYS A 117 13.00 7.26 5.84
C LYS A 117 11.97 8.15 6.52
N THR A 118 11.61 9.27 5.90
CA THR A 118 10.45 10.07 6.28
C THR A 118 9.38 10.03 5.20
N ARG A 119 8.18 10.49 5.53
CA ARG A 119 7.08 10.59 4.56
C ARG A 119 7.43 11.56 3.43
N GLU A 120 7.97 12.72 3.79
CA GLU A 120 8.38 13.78 2.86
C GLU A 120 9.40 13.26 1.85
N GLN A 121 10.32 12.38 2.26
CA GLN A 121 11.28 11.78 1.33
C GLN A 121 10.62 10.91 0.25
N TYR A 122 9.54 10.20 0.59
CA TYR A 122 8.77 9.44 -0.40
C TYR A 122 7.93 10.37 -1.29
N GLU A 123 7.31 11.40 -0.71
CA GLU A 123 6.52 12.39 -1.44
C GLU A 123 7.38 13.15 -2.45
N SER A 124 8.53 13.69 -2.02
CA SER A 124 9.49 14.35 -2.91
C SER A 124 10.04 13.43 -3.99
N LEU A 125 10.17 12.12 -3.72
CA LEU A 125 10.57 11.15 -4.74
C LEU A 125 9.51 11.04 -5.83
N VAL A 126 8.23 10.96 -5.47
CA VAL A 126 7.12 10.89 -6.43
C VAL A 126 7.01 12.18 -7.24
N GLU A 127 7.10 13.35 -6.59
CA GLU A 127 7.08 14.65 -7.27
C GLU A 127 8.19 14.75 -8.31
N LYS A 128 9.42 14.38 -7.93
CA LYS A 128 10.56 14.39 -8.84
C LYS A 128 10.37 13.45 -10.03
N LEU A 129 9.89 12.23 -9.79
CA LEU A 129 9.62 11.27 -10.87
C LEU A 129 8.54 11.80 -11.83
N ALA A 130 7.48 12.42 -11.30
CA ALA A 130 6.43 13.03 -12.12
C ALA A 130 6.98 14.16 -12.99
N GLU A 131 7.79 15.05 -12.42
CA GLU A 131 8.45 16.11 -13.20
C GLU A 131 9.36 15.57 -14.30
N ASP A 132 10.15 14.54 -14.00
CA ASP A 132 11.11 13.96 -14.94
C ASP A 132 10.39 13.32 -16.13
N VAL A 133 9.26 12.64 -15.90
CA VAL A 133 8.42 12.08 -16.97
C VAL A 133 7.80 13.20 -17.82
N SER A 134 7.22 14.24 -17.21
CA SER A 134 6.63 15.37 -17.95
C SER A 134 7.64 16.17 -18.79
N LYS A 135 8.91 16.19 -18.41
CA LYS A 135 9.99 16.83 -19.17
C LYS A 135 10.45 16.00 -20.37
N GLN A 136 10.24 14.69 -20.37
CA GLN A 136 10.59 13.80 -21.50
C GLN A 136 9.54 13.80 -22.62
N GLU A 137 8.31 14.24 -22.32
CA GLU A 137 7.22 14.39 -23.29
C GLU A 137 7.25 15.74 -24.06
N ASN A 138 8.19 16.64 -23.74
CA ASN A 138 8.46 17.91 -24.43
C ASN A 138 9.79 17.89 -25.18
#